data_AF-A0AAW6VF67-F1
#
_entry.id   AF-A0AAW6VF67-F1
#
_cell.length_a   1.000
_cell.length_b   1.000
_cell.length_c   1.000
_cell.angle_alpha   90.00
_cell.angle_beta   90.00
_cell.angle_gamma   90.00
#
_symmetry.space_group_name_H-M   'P 1'
#
loop_
_entity.id
_entity.type
_entity.pdbx_description
1 polymer ?
#
loop_
_entity_poly.entity_id
_entity_poly.type
_entity_poly.pdbx_seq_one_letter_code
_entity_poly.pdbx_strand_id
1 'polypeptide(L)'
;MNIYNQELLELKKEILVEISNELKNIVNFKIKANTKAYDELKKTISQWDLQIIEISNSINNNENEKYSFIKINRKTLEILINLNNRLKIGSISKLLDSLTVNYEDFFLKDSLIEIKSLDLNKKIQIALNTTDLYLCEVLESENGIKSNEKILYKIDDLIIYEDKEYVDIKNLKKYPIGENIFWISLSCTLADIEKFNSLYFNISSNK
;
A
#
# COMPACT_ATOMS: atom_id res chain seq x y z
N MET A 1 -24.99 4.76 -18.95
CA MET A 1 -25.14 5.55 -17.71
C MET A 1 -23.78 6.15 -17.40
N ASN A 2 -23.66 7.45 -17.08
CA ASN A 2 -22.35 8.03 -16.74
C ASN A 2 -21.83 7.36 -15.45
N ILE A 3 -20.55 6.99 -15.38
CA ILE A 3 -19.90 6.34 -14.23
C ILE A 3 -20.22 7.10 -12.93
N TYR A 4 -20.14 8.43 -12.97
CA TYR A 4 -20.52 9.32 -11.88
C TYR A 4 -21.96 9.11 -11.36
N ASN A 5 -22.90 8.80 -12.26
CA ASN A 5 -24.30 8.58 -11.89
C ASN A 5 -24.49 7.21 -11.20
N GLN A 6 -23.66 6.21 -11.51
CA GLN A 6 -23.68 4.94 -10.78
C GLN A 6 -23.07 5.09 -9.40
N GLU A 7 -21.93 5.79 -9.29
CA GLU A 7 -21.28 6.09 -8.01
C GLU A 7 -22.22 6.85 -7.05
N LEU A 8 -22.93 7.85 -7.57
CA LEU A 8 -23.91 8.61 -6.79
C LEU A 8 -25.07 7.73 -6.29
N LEU A 9 -25.51 6.77 -7.09
CA LEU A 9 -26.59 5.85 -6.73
C LEU A 9 -26.15 4.85 -5.66
N GLU A 10 -24.91 4.37 -5.73
CA GLU A 10 -24.37 3.42 -4.75
C GLU A 10 -24.20 4.08 -3.38
N LEU A 11 -23.66 5.31 -3.34
CA LEU A 11 -23.62 6.12 -2.12
C LEU A 11 -25.02 6.39 -1.56
N LYS A 12 -25.98 6.76 -2.42
CA LYS A 12 -27.37 6.99 -2.02
C LYS A 12 -27.99 5.72 -1.41
N LYS A 13 -27.69 4.55 -1.98
CA LYS A 13 -28.12 3.26 -1.45
C LYS A 13 -27.53 2.98 -0.08
N GLU A 14 -26.22 3.16 0.12
CA GLU A 14 -25.58 2.95 1.42
C GLU A 14 -26.20 3.82 2.52
N ILE A 15 -26.37 5.11 2.26
CA ILE A 15 -26.99 6.05 3.21
C ILE A 15 -28.43 5.62 3.55
N LEU A 16 -29.23 5.25 2.53
CA LEU A 16 -30.61 4.79 2.76
C LEU A 16 -30.67 3.51 3.59
N VAL A 17 -29.74 2.58 3.38
CA VAL A 17 -29.67 1.33 4.16
C VAL A 17 -29.33 1.62 5.62
N GLU A 18 -28.33 2.47 5.87
CA GLU A 18 -27.91 2.84 7.22
C GLU A 18 -29.06 3.52 7.99
N ILE A 19 -29.67 4.56 7.42
CA ILE A 19 -30.78 5.28 8.06
C ILE A 19 -32.02 4.39 8.20
N SER A 20 -32.34 3.55 7.21
CA SER A 20 -33.47 2.59 7.29
C SER A 20 -33.28 1.62 8.46
N ASN A 21 -32.06 1.11 8.67
CA ASN A 21 -31.75 0.22 9.79
C ASN A 21 -31.86 0.92 11.14
N GLU A 22 -31.37 2.17 11.25
CA GLU A 22 -31.55 2.98 12.47
C GLU A 22 -33.02 3.24 12.77
N LEU A 23 -33.82 3.57 11.76
CA LEU A 23 -35.26 3.77 11.91
C LEU A 23 -35.98 2.47 12.31
N LYS A 24 -35.62 1.33 11.71
CA LYS A 24 -36.14 0.01 12.10
C LYS A 24 -35.86 -0.27 13.58
N ASN A 25 -34.67 0.07 14.06
CA ASN A 25 -34.33 -0.06 15.48
C ASN A 25 -35.17 0.86 16.37
N ILE A 26 -35.40 2.11 15.97
CA ILE A 26 -36.26 3.05 16.70
C ILE A 26 -37.71 2.53 16.74
N VAL A 27 -38.24 2.08 15.61
CA VAL A 27 -39.61 1.56 15.49
C VAL A 27 -39.80 0.30 16.33
N ASN A 28 -38.83 -0.63 16.33
CA ASN A 28 -38.94 -1.91 17.03
C ASN A 28 -38.76 -1.78 18.55
N PHE A 29 -37.92 -0.86 19.03
CA PHE A 29 -37.49 -0.85 20.44
C PHE A 29 -37.84 0.43 21.20
N LYS A 30 -38.13 1.54 20.53
CA LYS A 30 -38.25 2.86 21.18
C LYS A 30 -39.63 3.50 21.04
N ILE A 31 -40.50 2.99 20.15
CA ILE A 31 -41.83 3.55 19.88
C ILE A 31 -42.92 2.50 20.10
N LYS A 32 -44.05 2.92 20.70
CA LYS A 32 -45.22 2.06 20.86
C LYS A 32 -45.99 1.94 19.55
N ALA A 33 -46.38 0.71 19.21
CA ALA A 33 -47.04 0.37 17.95
C ALA A 33 -48.40 1.05 17.71
N ASN A 34 -49.06 1.54 18.76
CA ASN A 34 -50.38 2.20 18.68
C ASN A 34 -50.28 3.72 18.48
N THR A 35 -49.13 4.25 18.07
CA THR A 35 -48.92 5.68 17.88
C THR A 35 -48.92 6.04 16.40
N LYS A 36 -49.42 7.24 16.06
CA LYS A 36 -49.37 7.75 14.69
C LYS A 36 -47.94 7.84 14.14
N ALA A 37 -46.97 8.15 15.00
CA ALA A 37 -45.55 8.18 14.66
C ALA A 37 -45.03 6.80 14.22
N TYR A 38 -45.48 5.71 14.86
CA TYR A 38 -45.13 4.35 14.45
C TYR A 38 -45.61 4.04 13.03
N ASP A 39 -46.87 4.36 12.72
CA ASP A 39 -47.45 4.11 11.40
C ASP A 39 -46.77 4.93 10.29
N GLU A 40 -46.43 6.20 10.57
CA GLU A 40 -45.70 7.06 9.64
C GLU A 40 -44.29 6.55 9.39
N LEU A 41 -43.52 6.21 10.44
CA LEU A 41 -42.17 5.68 10.29
C LEU A 41 -42.16 4.35 9.54
N LYS A 42 -43.12 3.47 9.80
CA LYS A 42 -43.24 2.19 9.09
C LYS A 42 -43.54 2.37 7.60
N LYS A 43 -44.37 3.36 7.25
CA LYS A 43 -44.61 3.75 5.85
C LYS A 43 -43.33 4.29 5.20
N THR A 44 -42.61 5.17 5.87
CA THR A 44 -41.34 5.74 5.37
C THR A 44 -40.28 4.67 5.16
N ILE A 45 -40.09 3.76 6.12
CA ILE A 45 -39.20 2.61 5.98
C ILE A 45 -39.58 1.77 4.75
N SER A 46 -40.87 1.47 4.58
CA SER A 46 -41.33 0.66 3.44
C SER A 46 -41.07 1.35 2.09
N GLN A 47 -41.22 2.67 2.03
CA GLN A 47 -40.89 3.45 0.83
C GLN A 47 -39.39 3.44 0.54
N TRP A 48 -38.55 3.57 1.57
CA TRP A 48 -37.10 3.53 1.40
C TRP A 48 -36.59 2.13 1.02
N ASP A 49 -37.19 1.07 1.57
CA ASP A 49 -36.87 -0.30 1.18
C ASP A 49 -37.19 -0.54 -0.32
N LEU A 50 -38.29 0.01 -0.84
CA LEU A 50 -38.59 -0.02 -2.28
C LEU A 50 -37.56 0.77 -3.11
N GLN A 51 -37.17 1.96 -2.68
CA GLN A 51 -36.15 2.75 -3.36
C GLN A 51 -34.78 2.05 -3.38
N ILE A 52 -34.41 1.35 -2.30
CA ILE A 52 -33.16 0.56 -2.24
C ILE A 52 -33.19 -0.56 -3.29
N ILE A 53 -34.33 -1.24 -3.47
CA ILE A 53 -34.49 -2.29 -4.48
C ILE A 53 -34.40 -1.71 -5.89
N GLU A 54 -35.07 -0.59 -6.17
CA GLU A 54 -34.99 0.10 -7.46
C GLU A 54 -33.56 0.51 -7.80
N ILE A 55 -32.84 1.10 -6.85
CA ILE A 55 -31.42 1.48 -7.03
C ILE A 55 -30.57 0.23 -7.27
N SER A 56 -30.78 -0.85 -6.51
CA SER A 56 -30.01 -2.09 -6.67
C SER A 56 -30.21 -2.71 -8.05
N ASN A 57 -31.44 -2.73 -8.56
CA ASN A 57 -31.76 -3.22 -9.90
C ASN A 57 -31.14 -2.33 -10.99
N SER A 58 -31.02 -1.03 -10.75
CA SER A 58 -30.37 -0.10 -11.68
C SER A 58 -28.85 -0.30 -11.76
N ILE A 59 -28.22 -0.70 -10.65
CA ILE A 59 -26.78 -0.97 -10.55
C ILE A 59 -26.42 -2.32 -11.21
N ASN A 60 -27.18 -3.38 -10.92
CA ASN A 60 -26.91 -4.75 -11.42
C ASN A 60 -27.02 -4.90 -12.94
N ASN A 61 -27.60 -3.94 -13.66
CA ASN A 61 -27.71 -4.01 -15.13
C ASN A 61 -26.41 -3.58 -15.87
N ASN A 62 -25.34 -3.16 -15.16
CA ASN A 62 -24.12 -2.60 -15.74
C ASN A 62 -22.83 -3.27 -15.19
N GLU A 63 -22.75 -4.61 -15.21
CA GLU A 63 -21.71 -5.42 -14.51
C GLU A 63 -20.25 -5.35 -15.04
N ASN A 64 -19.90 -4.46 -15.97
CA ASN A 64 -18.61 -4.59 -16.68
C ASN A 64 -17.41 -3.79 -16.13
N GLU A 65 -17.56 -3.01 -15.06
CA GLU A 65 -16.43 -2.22 -14.50
C GLU A 65 -16.18 -2.57 -13.02
N LYS A 66 -14.99 -3.10 -12.72
CA LYS A 66 -14.53 -3.34 -11.35
C LYS A 66 -14.19 -1.99 -10.69
N TYR A 67 -15.10 -1.49 -9.87
CA TYR A 67 -14.87 -0.29 -9.05
C TYR A 67 -13.85 -0.57 -7.93
N SER A 68 -12.95 0.37 -7.67
CA SER A 68 -12.10 0.36 -6.47
C SER A 68 -12.44 1.55 -5.58
N PHE A 69 -13.16 1.28 -4.49
CA PHE A 69 -13.37 2.28 -3.44
C PHE A 69 -12.09 2.42 -2.63
N ILE A 70 -11.46 3.59 -2.67
CA ILE A 70 -10.39 3.91 -1.74
C ILE A 70 -11.04 4.40 -0.44
N LYS A 71 -11.09 3.52 0.57
CA LYS A 71 -11.49 3.91 1.92
C LYS A 71 -10.35 4.67 2.58
N ILE A 72 -10.56 5.97 2.78
CA ILE A 72 -9.58 6.87 3.39
C ILE A 72 -10.10 7.33 4.75
N ASN A 73 -9.24 7.31 5.77
CA ASN A 73 -9.62 7.84 7.08
C ASN A 73 -9.85 9.37 7.02
N ARG A 74 -10.65 9.90 7.94
CA ARG A 74 -11.01 11.33 7.97
C ARG A 74 -9.79 12.27 8.00
N LYS A 75 -8.77 11.93 8.78
CA LYS A 75 -7.56 12.75 8.92
C LYS A 75 -6.81 12.87 7.60
N THR A 76 -6.65 11.75 6.89
CA THR A 76 -6.01 11.72 5.57
C THR A 76 -6.85 12.47 4.53
N LEU A 77 -8.18 12.33 4.54
CA LEU A 77 -9.06 13.10 3.65
C LEU A 77 -8.94 14.61 3.89
N GLU A 78 -8.90 15.04 5.15
CA GLU A 78 -8.71 16.45 5.53
C GLU A 78 -7.37 17.00 5.02
N ILE A 79 -6.29 16.22 5.14
CA ILE A 79 -4.98 16.56 4.58
C ILE A 79 -5.08 16.70 3.06
N LEU A 80 -5.72 15.75 2.36
CA LEU A 80 -5.88 15.79 0.90
C LEU A 80 -6.67 17.03 0.44
N ILE A 81 -7.76 17.37 1.13
CA ILE A 81 -8.55 18.57 0.82
C ILE A 81 -7.71 19.84 1.03
N ASN A 82 -6.99 19.93 2.15
CA ASN A 82 -6.15 21.08 2.45
C ASN A 82 -5.00 21.24 1.43
N LEU A 83 -4.38 20.13 1.04
CA LEU A 83 -3.35 20.12 -0.01
C LEU A 83 -3.93 20.53 -1.37
N ASN A 84 -5.09 20.00 -1.76
CA ASN A 84 -5.75 20.36 -3.00
C ASN A 84 -6.08 21.85 -3.06
N ASN A 85 -6.57 22.41 -1.95
CA ASN A 85 -6.88 23.84 -1.84
C ASN A 85 -5.64 24.73 -1.97
N ARG A 86 -4.49 24.28 -1.43
CA ARG A 86 -3.22 24.99 -1.55
C ARG A 86 -2.65 24.94 -2.97
N LEU A 87 -2.65 23.75 -3.58
CA LEU A 87 -2.03 23.50 -4.87
C LEU A 87 -2.93 23.83 -6.06
N LYS A 88 -4.24 23.98 -5.84
CA LYS A 88 -5.26 24.29 -6.84
C LYS A 88 -5.27 23.32 -8.03
N ILE A 89 -5.04 22.03 -7.77
CA ILE A 89 -4.94 20.98 -8.79
C ILE A 89 -6.32 20.58 -9.35
N GLY A 90 -7.40 20.91 -8.64
CA GLY A 90 -8.77 20.76 -9.12
C GLY A 90 -9.54 19.73 -8.29
N SER A 91 -9.69 18.51 -8.80
CA SER A 91 -10.35 17.41 -8.07
C SER A 91 -9.34 16.64 -7.20
N ILE A 92 -9.84 15.99 -6.13
CA ILE A 92 -9.02 15.11 -5.29
C ILE A 92 -8.39 13.97 -6.11
N SER A 93 -9.12 13.43 -7.09
CA SER A 93 -8.58 12.41 -8.00
C SER A 93 -7.37 12.96 -8.80
N LYS A 94 -7.46 14.16 -9.39
CA LYS A 94 -6.30 14.76 -10.08
C LYS A 94 -5.14 15.05 -9.14
N LEU A 95 -5.43 15.44 -7.90
CA LEU A 95 -4.40 15.57 -6.87
C LEU A 95 -3.73 14.22 -6.62
N LEU A 96 -4.50 13.15 -6.45
CA LEU A 96 -3.96 11.80 -6.24
C LEU A 96 -3.12 11.35 -7.42
N ASP A 97 -3.59 11.52 -8.66
CA ASP A 97 -2.82 11.17 -9.86
C ASP A 97 -1.50 11.96 -9.91
N SER A 98 -1.55 13.27 -9.64
CA SER A 98 -0.36 14.11 -9.60
C SER A 98 0.58 13.69 -8.47
N LEU A 99 0.06 13.34 -7.31
CA LEU A 99 0.86 12.86 -6.18
C LEU A 99 1.50 11.51 -6.51
N THR A 100 0.80 10.60 -7.19
CA THR A 100 1.34 9.31 -7.62
C THR A 100 2.47 9.51 -8.62
N VAL A 101 2.26 10.31 -9.67
CA VAL A 101 3.31 10.61 -10.67
C VAL A 101 4.51 11.30 -10.01
N ASN A 102 4.27 12.30 -9.17
CA ASN A 102 5.37 12.97 -8.47
C ASN A 102 6.04 12.04 -7.45
N TYR A 103 5.30 11.14 -6.80
CA TYR A 103 5.87 10.16 -5.89
C TYR A 103 6.77 9.17 -6.64
N GLU A 104 6.33 8.67 -7.80
CA GLU A 104 7.16 7.87 -8.69
C GLU A 104 8.44 8.63 -9.08
N ASP A 105 8.32 9.89 -9.52
CA ASP A 105 9.48 10.71 -9.86
C ASP A 105 10.42 10.97 -8.66
N PHE A 106 9.89 11.17 -7.45
CA PHE A 106 10.69 11.46 -6.25
C PHE A 106 11.31 10.22 -5.60
N PHE A 107 10.65 9.06 -5.72
CA PHE A 107 11.14 7.80 -5.14
C PHE A 107 12.14 7.12 -6.07
N LEU A 108 11.85 7.07 -7.38
CA LEU A 108 12.63 6.31 -8.36
C LEU A 108 13.98 6.97 -8.69
N LYS A 109 14.09 8.31 -8.69
CA LYS A 109 15.29 9.00 -9.20
C LYS A 109 16.40 9.23 -8.18
N ASP A 110 16.07 9.58 -6.94
CA ASP A 110 17.06 10.13 -6.02
C ASP A 110 17.54 9.15 -4.93
N SER A 111 16.83 8.03 -4.72
CA SER A 111 17.17 7.10 -3.63
C SER A 111 17.19 5.62 -3.99
N LEU A 112 16.59 5.22 -5.12
CA LEU A 112 16.71 3.84 -5.56
C LEU A 112 18.05 3.61 -6.24
N ILE A 113 18.61 2.44 -5.95
CA ILE A 113 19.83 1.95 -6.57
C ILE A 113 19.47 0.68 -7.33
N GLU A 114 19.83 0.61 -8.61
CA GLU A 114 19.64 -0.61 -9.41
C GLU A 114 20.65 -1.68 -8.94
N ILE A 115 20.15 -2.84 -8.54
CA ILE A 115 20.96 -3.94 -8.04
C ILE A 115 21.04 -5.07 -9.05
N LYS A 116 22.14 -5.82 -9.00
CA LYS A 116 22.35 -7.06 -9.75
C LYS A 116 22.75 -8.19 -8.83
N SER A 117 22.39 -9.41 -9.25
CA SER A 117 22.79 -10.62 -8.54
C SER A 117 24.32 -10.72 -8.47
N LEU A 118 24.85 -10.96 -7.27
CA LEU A 118 26.28 -11.25 -7.11
C LEU A 118 26.56 -12.72 -7.43
N ASP A 119 27.60 -12.97 -8.25
CA ASP A 119 28.16 -14.30 -8.44
C ASP A 119 28.85 -14.79 -7.16
N LEU A 120 28.09 -15.51 -6.33
CA LEU A 120 28.56 -16.08 -5.07
C LEU A 120 29.21 -17.45 -5.28
N ASN A 121 30.20 -17.77 -4.44
CA ASN A 121 30.71 -19.15 -4.34
C ASN A 121 29.56 -20.08 -3.93
N LYS A 122 29.43 -21.24 -4.59
CA LYS A 122 28.41 -22.26 -4.33
C LYS A 122 28.20 -22.56 -2.84
N LYS A 123 29.27 -22.62 -2.04
CA LYS A 123 29.17 -22.87 -0.58
C LYS A 123 28.42 -21.74 0.15
N ILE A 124 28.72 -20.49 -0.20
CA ILE A 124 28.08 -19.30 0.39
C ILE A 124 26.64 -19.17 -0.09
N GLN A 125 26.38 -19.48 -1.37
CA GLN A 125 25.04 -19.46 -1.94
C GLN A 125 24.12 -20.49 -1.25
N ILE A 126 24.59 -21.72 -1.03
CA ILE A 126 23.82 -22.74 -0.29
C ILE A 126 23.55 -22.28 1.15
N ALA A 127 24.54 -21.67 1.80
CA ALA A 127 24.40 -21.17 3.17
C ALA A 127 23.35 -20.04 3.26
N LEU A 128 23.39 -19.05 2.35
CA LEU A 128 22.44 -17.94 2.32
C LEU A 128 21.03 -18.39 1.93
N ASN A 129 20.88 -19.39 1.06
CA ASN A 129 19.57 -19.95 0.71
C ASN A 129 18.81 -20.56 1.90
N THR A 130 19.48 -20.83 3.03
CA THR A 130 18.83 -21.28 4.27
C THR A 130 18.39 -20.13 5.17
N THR A 131 18.51 -18.89 4.69
CA THR A 131 18.23 -17.66 5.43
C THR A 131 17.31 -16.74 4.61
N ASP A 132 16.78 -15.73 5.27
CA ASP A 132 16.01 -14.61 4.71
C ASP A 132 16.91 -13.45 4.24
N LEU A 133 18.23 -13.69 4.15
CA LEU A 133 19.24 -12.68 3.84
C LEU A 133 19.73 -12.82 2.40
N TYR A 134 19.72 -11.70 1.69
CA TYR A 134 20.08 -11.60 0.29
C TYR A 134 21.27 -10.68 0.10
N LEU A 135 22.09 -10.99 -0.90
CA LEU A 135 23.30 -10.23 -1.18
C LEU A 135 23.36 -9.87 -2.67
N CYS A 136 23.58 -8.59 -2.93
CA CYS A 136 23.71 -8.06 -4.28
C CYS A 136 24.86 -7.06 -4.37
N GLU A 137 25.14 -6.63 -5.60
CA GLU A 137 26.06 -5.54 -5.91
C GLU A 137 25.36 -4.52 -6.80
N VAL A 138 25.91 -3.32 -6.90
CA VAL A 138 25.35 -2.24 -7.73
C VAL A 138 25.86 -2.36 -9.16
N LEU A 139 25.01 -2.00 -10.13
CA LEU A 139 25.35 -2.01 -11.56
C LEU A 139 26.40 -0.97 -11.95
N GLU A 140 26.23 0.27 -11.53
CA GLU A 140 27.20 1.36 -11.69
C GLU A 140 27.54 1.96 -10.33
N SER A 141 28.64 2.71 -10.18
CA SER A 141 28.92 3.39 -8.91
C SER A 141 27.93 4.54 -8.70
N GLU A 142 26.72 4.19 -8.28
CA GLU A 142 25.62 5.12 -8.04
C GLU A 142 25.57 5.49 -6.57
N ASN A 143 25.19 6.75 -6.31
CA ASN A 143 24.85 7.25 -4.97
C ASN A 143 25.93 6.97 -3.88
N GLY A 144 27.21 6.94 -4.28
CA GLY A 144 28.34 6.80 -3.36
C GLY A 144 28.71 5.37 -2.96
N ILE A 145 28.03 4.35 -3.51
CA ILE A 145 28.41 2.94 -3.37
C ILE A 145 29.46 2.61 -4.42
N LYS A 146 30.61 2.11 -3.98
CA LYS A 146 31.68 1.68 -4.90
C LYS A 146 31.39 0.27 -5.41
N SER A 147 31.89 -0.06 -6.61
CA SER A 147 31.71 -1.38 -7.25
C SER A 147 32.26 -2.57 -6.45
N ASN A 148 33.10 -2.33 -5.44
CA ASN A 148 33.62 -3.36 -4.53
C ASN A 148 32.81 -3.50 -3.22
N GLU A 149 31.79 -2.67 -3.02
CA GLU A 149 30.91 -2.69 -1.85
C GLU A 149 29.67 -3.54 -2.16
N LYS A 150 29.21 -4.32 -1.17
CA LYS A 150 28.08 -5.26 -1.32
C LYS A 150 26.88 -4.79 -0.52
N ILE A 151 25.68 -5.09 -0.98
CA ILE A 151 24.45 -4.78 -0.24
C ILE A 151 23.91 -6.07 0.37
N LEU A 152 23.56 -6.02 1.66
CA LEU A 152 22.88 -7.08 2.41
C LEU A 152 21.48 -6.59 2.76
N TYR A 153 20.45 -7.30 2.30
CA TYR A 153 19.05 -6.88 2.44
C TYR A 153 18.13 -8.07 2.69
N LYS A 154 16.88 -7.79 3.08
CA LYS A 154 15.79 -8.78 3.14
C LYS A 154 14.86 -8.59 1.95
N ILE A 155 14.12 -9.64 1.58
CA ILE A 155 13.20 -9.59 0.43
C ILE A 155 12.16 -8.46 0.55
N ASP A 156 11.77 -8.10 1.77
CA ASP A 156 10.80 -7.01 2.02
C ASP A 156 11.33 -5.62 1.63
N ASP A 157 12.65 -5.48 1.45
CA ASP A 157 13.29 -4.23 1.01
C ASP A 157 13.45 -4.14 -0.52
N LEU A 158 13.11 -5.21 -1.25
CA LEU A 158 13.26 -5.29 -2.70
C LEU A 158 12.10 -4.58 -3.40
N ILE A 159 12.44 -3.71 -4.36
CA ILE A 159 11.48 -3.03 -5.22
C ILE A 159 11.69 -3.51 -6.66
N ILE A 160 10.64 -4.02 -7.31
CA ILE A 160 10.69 -4.43 -8.71
C ILE A 160 9.92 -3.41 -9.55
N TYR A 161 10.60 -2.80 -10.52
CA TYR A 161 10.04 -1.80 -11.42
C TYR A 161 10.64 -1.96 -12.82
N GLU A 162 9.81 -1.91 -13.88
CA GLU A 162 10.25 -2.11 -15.27
C GLU A 162 11.17 -3.33 -15.48
N ASP A 163 10.81 -4.46 -14.85
CA ASP A 163 11.57 -5.73 -14.88
C ASP A 163 13.01 -5.64 -14.30
N LYS A 164 13.27 -4.62 -13.50
CA LYS A 164 14.54 -4.39 -12.80
C LYS A 164 14.35 -4.40 -11.29
N GLU A 165 15.43 -4.71 -10.58
CA GLU A 165 15.47 -4.80 -9.12
C GLU A 165 16.17 -3.59 -8.51
N TYR A 166 15.56 -3.03 -7.47
CA TYR A 166 16.03 -1.83 -6.79
C TYR A 166 16.01 -1.99 -5.27
N VAL A 167 16.88 -1.23 -4.60
CA VAL A 167 16.87 -1.05 -3.14
C VAL A 167 16.98 0.44 -2.81
N ASP A 168 16.26 0.90 -1.78
CA ASP A 168 16.32 2.28 -1.31
C ASP A 168 17.55 2.53 -0.43
N ILE A 169 18.45 3.41 -0.88
CA ILE A 169 19.67 3.77 -0.16
C ILE A 169 19.40 4.37 1.22
N LYS A 170 18.26 5.04 1.43
CA LYS A 170 17.90 5.64 2.74
C LYS A 170 17.69 4.57 3.80
N ASN A 171 17.34 3.36 3.36
CA ASN A 171 17.19 2.19 4.22
C ASN A 171 18.49 1.40 4.37
N LEU A 172 19.62 1.88 3.83
CA LEU A 172 20.91 1.22 3.94
C LEU A 172 21.83 2.00 4.88
N LYS A 173 22.60 1.27 5.69
CA LYS A 173 23.71 1.82 6.48
C LYS A 173 25.00 1.12 6.13
N LYS A 174 26.07 1.90 6.06
CA LYS A 174 27.41 1.41 5.72
C LYS A 174 28.08 0.79 6.97
N TYR A 175 28.49 -0.46 6.85
CA TYR A 175 29.18 -1.22 7.90
C TYR A 175 30.45 -1.88 7.35
N PRO A 176 31.61 -1.68 8.00
CA PRO A 176 32.80 -2.46 7.72
C PRO A 176 32.70 -3.83 8.41
N ILE A 177 32.88 -4.91 7.65
CA ILE A 177 32.93 -6.27 8.18
C ILE A 177 34.19 -6.96 7.62
N GLY A 178 35.16 -7.21 8.49
CA GLY A 178 36.49 -7.68 8.09
C GLY A 178 37.19 -6.64 7.19
N GLU A 179 37.73 -7.09 6.06
CA GLU A 179 38.35 -6.20 5.05
C GLU A 179 37.35 -5.66 4.01
N ASN A 180 36.07 -6.07 4.09
CA ASN A 180 35.03 -5.70 3.13
C ASN A 180 34.07 -4.67 3.72
N ILE A 181 33.45 -3.89 2.85
CA ILE A 181 32.43 -2.91 3.19
C ILE A 181 31.07 -3.42 2.71
N PHE A 182 30.09 -3.43 3.60
CA PHE A 182 28.72 -3.81 3.31
C PHE A 182 27.77 -2.65 3.58
N TRP A 183 26.78 -2.49 2.72
CA TRP A 183 25.61 -1.67 2.95
C TRP A 183 24.49 -2.57 3.43
N ILE A 184 24.09 -2.43 4.69
CA ILE A 184 23.14 -3.33 5.34
C ILE A 184 21.82 -2.61 5.50
N SER A 185 20.74 -3.28 5.11
CA SER A 185 19.38 -2.78 5.30
C SER A 185 19.04 -2.58 6.77
N LEU A 186 18.30 -1.51 7.08
CA LEU A 186 17.74 -1.23 8.39
C LEU A 186 16.77 -2.32 8.87
N SER A 187 16.25 -3.16 7.97
CA SER A 187 15.44 -4.33 8.29
C SER A 187 16.24 -5.47 8.94
N CYS A 188 17.56 -5.48 8.78
CA CYS A 188 18.44 -6.49 9.35
C CYS A 188 18.70 -6.21 10.84
N THR A 189 18.41 -7.20 11.68
CA THR A 189 18.71 -7.13 13.11
C THR A 189 20.19 -7.40 13.39
N LEU A 190 20.65 -7.08 14.61
CA LEU A 190 22.00 -7.46 15.06
C LEU A 190 22.25 -8.97 14.97
N ALA A 191 21.23 -9.79 15.30
CA ALA A 191 21.31 -11.24 15.20
C ALA A 191 21.46 -11.70 13.74
N ASP A 192 20.79 -11.02 12.80
CA ASP A 192 20.94 -11.30 11.37
C ASP A 192 22.38 -11.01 10.89
N ILE A 193 22.98 -9.92 11.36
CA ILE A 193 24.36 -9.54 11.03
C ILE A 193 25.35 -10.56 11.61
N GLU A 194 25.17 -11.00 12.86
CA GLU A 194 26.01 -12.04 13.48
C GLU A 194 25.91 -13.37 12.74
N LYS A 195 24.69 -13.77 12.38
CA LYS A 195 24.43 -14.97 11.57
C LYS A 195 25.10 -14.86 10.20
N PHE A 196 24.94 -13.73 9.51
CA PHE A 196 25.61 -13.45 8.24
C PHE A 196 27.13 -13.57 8.36
N ASN A 197 27.73 -12.95 9.39
CA ASN A 197 29.17 -13.00 9.62
C ASN A 197 29.67 -14.43 9.78
N SER A 198 28.94 -15.26 10.54
CA SER A 198 29.28 -16.67 10.71
C SER A 198 29.25 -17.44 9.39
N LEU A 199 28.26 -17.18 8.52
CA LEU A 199 28.10 -17.89 7.25
C LEU A 199 29.10 -17.39 6.20
N TYR A 200 29.33 -16.08 6.13
CA TYR A 200 30.15 -15.46 5.09
C TYR A 200 31.66 -15.60 5.35
N PHE A 201 32.09 -15.45 6.61
CA PHE A 201 33.52 -15.43 6.97
C PHE A 201 34.05 -16.75 7.54
N ASN A 202 33.25 -17.55 8.27
CA ASN A 202 33.76 -18.84 8.77
C ASN A 202 33.80 -19.93 7.67
N ILE A 203 33.00 -19.80 6.61
CA ILE A 203 33.05 -20.73 5.46
C ILE A 203 34.21 -20.37 4.52
N SER A 204 34.61 -19.09 4.43
CA SER A 204 35.70 -18.62 3.57
C SER A 204 37.11 -18.77 4.17
N SER A 205 37.21 -18.99 5.49
CA SER A 205 38.48 -19.24 6.19
C SER A 205 38.94 -20.70 6.17
N ASN A 206 38.10 -21.64 5.71
CA ASN A 206 38.50 -23.02 5.38
C ASN A 206 38.99 -23.13 3.93
N LYS A 207 40.03 -22.36 3.58
CA LYS A 207 40.84 -22.59 2.39
C LYS A 207 41.85 -23.71 2.65
#